data_AF-A0A660MME1-F1
#
_entry.id   AF-A0A660MME1-F1
#
_cell.length_a   1.000
_cell.length_b   1.000
_cell.length_c   1.000
_cell.angle_alpha   90.00
_cell.angle_beta   90.00
_cell.angle_gamma   90.00
#
_symmetry.space_group_name_H-M   'P 1'
#
loop_
_entity.id
_entity.type
_entity.pdbx_description
1 polymer ?
#
loop_
_entity_poly.entity_id
_entity_poly.type
_entity_poly.pdbx_seq_one_letter_code
_entity_poly.pdbx_strand_id
1 'polypeptide(L)'
;MNTTQQPAWLREAEEHYTDNAAREQLSAAYAIAAATPTPPDERSRTLVKLLLNLRSDATMLAAGLLVEPWRKKQLDLEALAASPCHGVIGLLQALDDLALIDQLHEQEQSDIERLRKML
;
A
#
# COMPACT_ATOMS: atom_id res chain seq x y z
N MET A 1 26.15 4.57 8.06
CA MET A 1 25.08 3.59 8.30
C MET A 1 24.03 4.27 9.16
N ASN A 2 22.99 4.86 8.55
CA ASN A 2 21.83 5.33 9.31
C ASN A 2 20.95 4.11 9.57
N THR A 3 21.02 3.54 10.77
CA THR A 3 19.94 2.68 11.27
C THR A 3 18.71 3.56 11.40
N THR A 4 17.86 3.58 10.37
CA THR A 4 16.55 4.21 10.42
C THR A 4 15.79 3.55 11.56
N GLN A 5 15.78 4.20 12.73
CA GLN A 5 15.18 3.65 13.92
C GLN A 5 13.69 3.44 13.66
N GLN A 6 13.27 2.18 13.72
CA GLN A 6 11.89 1.80 13.44
C GLN A 6 10.94 2.57 14.36
N PRO A 7 9.90 3.24 13.81
CA PRO A 7 9.03 4.09 14.59
C PRO A 7 8.22 3.28 15.60
N ALA A 8 7.92 3.87 16.76
CA ALA A 8 7.24 3.17 17.85
C ALA A 8 5.87 2.59 17.44
N TRP A 9 5.09 3.32 16.64
CA TRP A 9 3.79 2.86 16.16
C TRP A 9 3.87 1.62 15.27
N LEU A 10 4.99 1.39 14.60
CA LEU A 10 5.18 0.20 13.78
C LEU A 10 5.48 -1.02 14.66
N ARG A 11 6.30 -0.84 15.71
CA ARG A 11 6.52 -1.89 16.72
C ARG A 11 5.20 -2.28 17.40
N GLU A 12 4.37 -1.31 17.77
CA GLU A 12 3.03 -1.57 18.29
C GLU A 12 2.18 -2.40 17.30
N ALA A 13 2.24 -2.07 16.00
CA ALA A 13 1.52 -2.84 14.98
C ALA A 13 2.07 -4.27 14.82
N GLU A 14 3.38 -4.46 14.90
CA GLU A 14 4.01 -5.79 14.85
C GLU A 14 3.64 -6.67 16.04
N GLU A 15 3.49 -6.09 17.24
CA GLU A 15 3.09 -6.81 18.46
C GLU A 15 1.69 -7.46 18.36
N HIS A 16 0.86 -7.03 17.41
CA HIS A 16 -0.44 -7.65 17.15
C HIS A 16 -0.32 -9.00 16.43
N TYR A 17 0.82 -9.28 15.82
CA TYR A 17 1.08 -10.55 15.15
C TYR A 17 1.94 -11.45 16.03
N THR A 18 1.44 -12.65 16.28
CA THR A 18 2.17 -13.68 17.04
C THR A 18 3.20 -14.41 16.18
N ASP A 19 3.03 -14.42 14.86
CA ASP A 19 3.95 -15.02 13.91
C ASP A 19 5.13 -14.10 13.59
N ASN A 20 6.33 -14.69 13.50
CA ASN A 20 7.54 -13.97 13.10
C ASN A 20 7.49 -13.55 11.64
N ALA A 21 6.94 -14.38 10.75
CA ALA A 21 6.92 -14.06 9.31
C ALA A 21 6.07 -12.81 9.02
N ALA A 22 4.92 -12.69 9.68
CA ALA A 22 4.07 -11.49 9.60
C ALA A 22 4.78 -10.21 10.09
N ARG A 23 5.53 -10.31 11.19
CA ARG A 23 6.33 -9.19 11.73
C ARG A 23 7.47 -8.81 10.81
N GLU A 24 8.21 -9.80 10.30
CA GLU A 24 9.29 -9.60 9.32
C GLU A 24 8.78 -8.95 8.03
N GLN A 25 7.61 -9.39 7.54
CA GLN A 25 6.97 -8.79 6.38
C GLN A 25 6.63 -7.32 6.61
N LEU A 26 6.05 -6.98 7.77
CA LEU A 26 5.69 -5.59 8.08
C LEU A 26 6.93 -4.70 8.23
N SER A 27 7.98 -5.21 8.89
CA SER A 27 9.27 -4.54 9.01
C SER A 27 9.93 -4.31 7.65
N ALA A 28 9.95 -5.33 6.79
CA ALA A 28 10.48 -5.24 5.43
C ALA A 28 9.71 -4.23 4.58
N ALA A 29 8.38 -4.23 4.64
CA ALA A 29 7.54 -3.28 3.94
C ALA A 29 7.85 -1.83 4.34
N TYR A 30 8.01 -1.58 5.64
CA TYR A 30 8.41 -0.26 6.12
C TYR A 30 9.82 0.13 5.66
N ALA A 31 10.80 -0.78 5.74
CA ALA A 31 12.16 -0.52 5.30
C ALA A 31 12.21 -0.15 3.81
N ILE A 32 11.47 -0.89 2.97
CA ILE A 32 11.33 -0.60 1.55
C ILE A 32 10.69 0.78 1.35
N ALA A 33 9.56 1.05 1.99
CA ALA A 33 8.85 2.32 1.85
C ALA A 33 9.72 3.51 2.32
N ALA A 34 10.41 3.37 3.45
CA ALA A 34 11.26 4.41 4.02
C ALA A 34 12.52 4.70 3.18
N ALA A 35 12.94 3.76 2.33
CA ALA A 35 14.04 3.95 1.39
C ALA A 35 13.61 4.72 0.11
N THR A 36 12.31 4.93 -0.10
CA THR A 36 11.81 5.68 -1.26
C THR A 36 11.87 7.20 -1.04
N PRO A 37 11.85 8.01 -2.13
CA PRO A 37 11.75 9.47 -2.02
C PRO A 37 10.55 9.98 -1.22
N THR A 38 9.46 9.20 -1.13
CA THR A 38 8.30 9.52 -0.28
C THR A 38 8.14 8.46 0.81
N PRO A 39 8.86 8.62 1.95
CA PRO A 39 8.76 7.69 3.07
C PRO A 39 7.36 7.75 3.72
N PRO A 40 6.97 6.70 4.48
CA PRO A 40 5.69 6.67 5.18
C PRO A 40 5.48 7.89 6.08
N ASP A 41 4.37 8.58 5.87
CA ASP A 41 3.94 9.78 6.60
C ASP A 41 2.73 9.48 7.51
N GLU A 42 2.07 10.52 8.03
CA GLU A 42 0.91 10.37 8.90
C GLU A 42 -0.29 9.71 8.18
N ARG A 43 -0.42 9.90 6.86
CA ARG A 43 -1.47 9.24 6.08
C ARG A 43 -1.23 7.73 6.03
N SER A 44 0.01 7.34 5.73
CA SER A 44 0.43 5.93 5.72
C SER A 44 0.20 5.28 7.10
N ARG A 45 0.56 6.00 8.17
CA ARG A 45 0.32 5.56 9.55
C ARG A 45 -1.16 5.40 9.88
N THR A 46 -2.00 6.35 9.46
CA THR A 46 -3.45 6.31 9.69
C THR A 46 -4.06 5.10 8.99
N LEU A 47 -3.67 4.85 7.74
CA LEU A 47 -4.12 3.69 6.99
C LEU A 47 -3.74 2.38 7.68
N VAL A 48 -2.47 2.22 8.10
CA VAL A 48 -2.02 1.03 8.82
C VAL A 48 -2.80 0.81 10.11
N LYS A 49 -3.03 1.87 10.91
CA LYS A 49 -3.85 1.77 12.13
C LYS A 49 -5.28 1.34 11.84
N LEU A 50 -5.89 1.86 10.77
CA LEU A 50 -7.25 1.47 10.36
C LEU A 50 -7.28 -0.02 9.97
N LEU A 51 -6.34 -0.47 9.14
CA LEU A 51 -6.24 -1.87 8.72
C LEU A 51 -6.01 -2.81 9.90
N LEU A 52 -5.20 -2.39 10.87
CA LEU A 52 -4.96 -3.11 12.12
C LEU A 52 -6.23 -3.22 12.96
N ASN A 53 -6.99 -2.13 13.10
CA ASN A 53 -8.28 -2.14 13.80
C ASN A 53 -9.31 -3.06 13.12
N LEU A 54 -9.23 -3.21 11.80
CA LEU A 54 -10.04 -4.15 11.02
C LEU A 54 -9.54 -5.60 11.11
N ARG A 55 -8.47 -5.87 11.86
CA ARG A 55 -7.81 -7.19 11.99
C ARG A 55 -7.36 -7.76 10.66
N SER A 56 -6.88 -6.89 9.77
CA SER A 56 -6.33 -7.30 8.48
C SER A 56 -5.03 -8.09 8.68
N ASP A 57 -4.62 -8.85 7.67
CA ASP A 57 -3.34 -9.56 7.69
C ASP A 57 -2.14 -8.64 7.41
N ALA A 58 -0.94 -9.16 7.66
CA ALA A 58 0.30 -8.42 7.45
C ALA A 58 0.53 -8.02 5.99
N THR A 59 -0.02 -8.78 5.03
CA THR A 59 0.08 -8.45 3.60
C THR A 59 -0.72 -7.21 3.27
N MET A 60 -1.93 -7.06 3.83
CA MET A 60 -2.75 -5.87 3.68
C MET A 60 -2.09 -4.65 4.34
N LEU A 61 -1.49 -4.80 5.53
CA LEU A 61 -0.77 -3.71 6.18
C LEU A 61 0.47 -3.31 5.39
N ALA A 62 1.23 -4.28 4.87
CA ALA A 62 2.38 -4.04 4.00
C ALA A 62 1.96 -3.32 2.70
N ALA A 63 0.83 -3.70 2.10
CA ALA A 63 0.24 -2.97 0.97
C ALA A 63 -0.10 -1.52 1.35
N GLY A 64 -0.67 -1.31 2.54
CA GLY A 64 -0.97 0.03 3.06
C GLY A 64 0.27 0.93 3.21
N LEU A 65 1.43 0.36 3.52
CA LEU A 65 2.71 1.09 3.56
C LEU A 65 3.28 1.39 2.17
N LEU A 66 3.03 0.50 1.21
CA LEU A 66 3.65 0.54 -0.10
C LEU A 66 2.77 1.19 -1.18
N VAL A 67 1.49 1.45 -0.90
CA VAL A 67 0.53 1.98 -1.88
C VAL A 67 0.92 3.35 -2.44
N GLU A 68 1.45 4.24 -1.61
CA GLU A 68 1.87 5.56 -2.06
C GLU A 68 3.12 5.53 -2.94
N PRO A 69 4.25 4.91 -2.52
CA PRO A 69 5.40 4.78 -3.39
C PRO A 69 5.12 3.93 -4.63
N TRP A 70 4.21 2.96 -4.57
CA TRP A 70 3.71 2.22 -5.74
C TRP A 70 3.05 3.15 -6.76
N ARG A 71 2.05 3.94 -6.34
CA ARG A 71 1.35 4.89 -7.22
C ARG A 71 2.29 5.94 -7.82
N LYS A 72 3.36 6.29 -7.10
CA LYS A 72 4.41 7.20 -7.56
C LYS A 72 5.51 6.53 -8.38
N LYS A 73 5.44 5.20 -8.61
CA LYS A 73 6.44 4.41 -9.33
C LYS A 73 7.85 4.52 -8.74
N GLN A 74 7.93 4.53 -7.41
CA GLN A 74 9.18 4.69 -6.65
C GLN A 74 9.71 3.39 -6.07
N LEU A 75 9.01 2.27 -6.30
CA LEU A 75 9.41 0.97 -5.80
C LEU A 75 10.32 0.27 -6.80
N ASP A 76 11.40 -0.31 -6.28
CA ASP A 76 12.18 -1.31 -6.99
C ASP A 76 11.42 -2.65 -6.93
N LEU A 77 10.87 -3.06 -8.08
CA LEU A 77 10.05 -4.25 -8.18
C LEU A 77 10.87 -5.54 -8.04
N GLU A 78 12.14 -5.54 -8.43
CA GLU A 78 13.02 -6.70 -8.29
C GLU A 78 13.35 -6.91 -6.81
N ALA A 79 13.72 -5.82 -6.11
CA ALA A 79 13.96 -5.86 -4.67
C ALA A 79 12.69 -6.25 -3.89
N LEU A 80 11.52 -5.75 -4.29
CA LEU A 80 10.24 -6.09 -3.67
C LEU A 80 9.88 -7.57 -3.86
N ALA A 81 10.08 -8.11 -5.07
CA ALA A 81 9.82 -9.53 -5.38
C ALA A 81 10.78 -10.48 -4.65
N ALA A 82 12.00 -10.04 -4.36
CA ALA A 82 12.98 -10.79 -3.57
C ALA A 82 12.76 -10.68 -2.05
N SER A 83 11.81 -9.84 -1.61
CA SER A 83 11.54 -9.59 -0.19
C SER A 83 10.41 -10.46 0.36
N PRO A 84 10.25 -10.52 1.71
CA PRO A 84 9.06 -11.11 2.33
C PRO A 84 7.73 -10.47 1.85
N CYS A 85 7.78 -9.30 1.21
CA CYS A 85 6.61 -8.57 0.72
C CYS A 85 6.20 -8.92 -0.72
N HIS A 86 6.77 -9.95 -1.36
CA HIS A 86 6.45 -10.31 -2.75
C HIS A 86 4.94 -10.48 -3.02
N GLY A 87 4.19 -11.02 -2.06
CA GLY A 87 2.73 -11.18 -2.17
C GLY A 87 1.93 -9.88 -2.24
N VAL A 88 2.54 -8.74 -1.87
CA VAL A 88 1.91 -7.42 -1.90
C VAL A 88 1.73 -6.90 -3.33
N ILE A 89 2.57 -7.33 -4.27
CA ILE A 89 2.52 -6.86 -5.67
C ILE A 89 1.14 -7.09 -6.28
N GLY A 90 0.56 -8.28 -6.10
CA GLY A 90 -0.77 -8.60 -6.62
C GLY A 90 -1.87 -7.71 -6.03
N LEU A 91 -1.78 -7.36 -4.75
CA LEU A 91 -2.74 -6.45 -4.12
C LEU A 91 -2.62 -5.03 -4.67
N LEU A 92 -1.39 -4.54 -4.87
CA LEU A 92 -1.15 -3.20 -5.42
C LEU A 92 -1.64 -3.08 -6.86
N GLN A 93 -1.41 -4.13 -7.68
CA GLN A 93 -1.96 -4.21 -9.04
C GLN A 93 -3.48 -4.22 -9.03
N ALA A 94 -4.12 -5.03 -8.17
CA ALA A 94 -5.58 -5.06 -8.07
C ALA A 94 -6.18 -3.71 -7.65
N LEU A 95 -5.48 -2.91 -6.83
CA LEU A 95 -5.91 -1.56 -6.48
C LEU A 95 -5.85 -0.59 -7.66
N ASP A 96 -4.86 -0.72 -8.54
CA ASP A 96 -4.78 0.07 -9.77
C ASP A 96 -5.87 -0.34 -10.77
N ASP A 97 -6.13 -1.64 -10.92
CA ASP A 97 -7.20 -2.17 -11.77
C ASP A 97 -8.58 -1.66 -11.33
N LEU A 98 -8.84 -1.64 -10.02
CA LEU A 98 -10.08 -1.10 -9.48
C LEU A 98 -10.23 0.40 -9.77
N ALA A 99 -9.16 1.18 -9.59
CA ALA A 99 -9.19 2.62 -9.89
C ALA A 99 -9.41 2.89 -11.39
N LEU A 100 -8.90 2.04 -12.27
CA LEU A 100 -9.13 2.12 -13.71
C LEU A 100 -10.60 1.86 -14.07
N ILE A 101 -11.22 0.85 -13.44
CA ILE A 101 -12.65 0.53 -13.65
C ILE A 101 -13.52 1.71 -13.26
N ASP A 102 -13.27 2.34 -12.11
CA ASP A 102 -14.03 3.51 -11.66
C ASP A 102 -13.91 4.68 -12.65
N GLN A 103 -12.70 4.94 -13.17
CA GLN A 103 -12.48 5.98 -14.18
C GLN A 103 -13.22 5.71 -15.49
N LEU A 104 -13.24 4.46 -15.95
CA LEU A 104 -13.96 4.07 -17.17
C LEU A 104 -15.46 4.26 -17.01
N HIS A 105 -16.03 3.87 -15.86
CA HIS A 105 -17.45 4.08 -15.57
C HIS A 105 -17.82 5.57 -15.51
N GLU A 106 -16.99 6.41 -14.89
CA GLU A 106 -17.20 7.86 -14.87
C GLU A 106 -17.15 8.47 -16.29
N GLN A 107 -16.24 8.00 -17.13
CA GLN A 107 -16.13 8.46 -18.52
C GLN A 107 -17.35 8.08 -19.36
N GLU A 108 -17.82 6.83 -19.26
CA GLU A 108 -19.02 6.36 -19.97
C GLU A 108 -20.26 7.17 -19.58
N GLN A 109 -20.44 7.48 -18.29
CA GLN A 109 -21.54 8.31 -17.81
C GLN A 109 -21.47 9.73 -18.40
N SER A 110 -20.29 10.34 -18.41
CA SER A 110 -20.05 11.67 -18.99
C SER A 110 -20.38 11.71 -20.49
N ASP A 111 -19.98 10.68 -21.23
CA ASP A 111 -20.23 10.58 -22.67
C ASP A 111 -21.73 10.38 -22.98
N ILE A 112 -22.44 9.58 -22.18
CA ILE A 112 -23.91 9.44 -22.27
C ILE A 112 -24.61 10.77 -21.98
N GLU A 113 -24.18 11.52 -20.97
CA GLU A 113 -24.75 12.83 -20.64
C GLU A 113 -24.54 13.85 -21.77
N ARG A 114 -23.36 13.84 -22.40
CA ARG A 114 -23.07 14.69 -23.57
C ARG A 114 -23.98 14.35 -24.75
N LEU A 115 -24.16 13.06 -25.06
CA LEU A 115 -25.07 12.62 -26.12
C LEU A 115 -26.52 13.05 -25.86
N ARG A 116 -26.99 12.96 -24.61
CA ARG A 116 -28.33 13.42 -24.22
C ARG A 116 -28.53 14.92 -24.40
N LYS A 117 -27.50 15.74 -24.17
CA LYS A 117 -27.56 17.20 -24.35
C LYS A 117 -27.55 17.63 -25.82
N MET A 118 -27.21 16.73 -26.74
CA MET A 118 -27.17 16.98 -28.19
C MET A 118 -28.47 16.57 -28.92
N LEU A 119 -29.38 15.85 -28.25
CA LEU A 119 -30.71 15.48 -28.72
C LEU A 119 -31.77 16.45 -28.21
#